data_AF-A0A8T4XI08-F1
#
_entry.id   AF-A0A8T4XI08-F1
#
_cell.length_a   1.000
_cell.length_b   1.000
_cell.length_c   1.000
_cell.angle_alpha   90.00
_cell.angle_beta   90.00
_cell.angle_gamma   90.00
#
_symmetry.space_group_name_H-M   'P 1'
#
loop_
_entity.id
_entity.type
_entity.pdbx_description
1 polymer ?
#
loop_
_entity_poly.entity_id
_entity_poly.type
_entity_poly.pdbx_seq_one_letter_code
_entity_poly.pdbx_strand_id
1 'polypeptide(L)'
;MRVKNRFLVTFMLALVFMASIIFYSLSMLERHTNLLTIIVSEDGAAVESIMFLQALYPDGFKTIYAGVSAEGKFDVQVNVDELKSAWDARRSLDGTYSQPSFAAVIFTSKSIDDFIFMVSWEELRRGKTITIEPRFKRWETVNVRDVRAMYGELLDRYEEAGKVTLMRAETNAHSRATIQVGYEAGRALKVSVDVFFFEIGEWQIGGYAGISSSTPYSLEVMVNENQIKRISINATYRWEHWRWYWNTPNGTVVEEEYRVYWANFKPETLSWQEGEDVNVNYRTIDMRNGIGFEYSMYSEMSDTHYTYKSAVDAGWFINVLTALGKIKHPAAIITTLIVDLQVKYESYEAMKYAFAAYGAEDHTFYIDKGESTLWNAYKASYFKIRE
;
A
#
# COMPACT_ATOMS: atom_id res chain seq x y z
N MET A 1 5.63 -65.35 -36.53
CA MET A 1 4.70 -64.19 -36.44
C MET A 1 4.68 -63.50 -35.05
N ARG A 2 5.70 -63.67 -34.17
CA ARG A 2 5.76 -63.01 -32.84
C ARG A 2 6.70 -61.80 -32.75
N VAL A 3 7.61 -61.63 -33.71
CA VAL A 3 8.63 -60.55 -33.72
C VAL A 3 8.05 -59.21 -34.16
N LYS A 4 7.07 -59.20 -35.09
CA LYS A 4 6.42 -57.97 -35.58
C LYS A 4 5.64 -57.22 -34.49
N ASN A 5 4.98 -57.93 -33.57
CA ASN A 5 4.21 -57.28 -32.49
C ASN A 5 5.11 -56.67 -31.41
N ARG A 6 6.27 -57.27 -31.11
CA ARG A 6 7.21 -56.69 -30.14
C ARG A 6 7.82 -55.39 -30.66
N PHE A 7 8.24 -55.37 -31.93
CA PHE A 7 8.79 -54.16 -32.54
C PHE A 7 7.75 -53.03 -32.61
N LEU A 8 6.50 -53.34 -32.97
CA LEU A 8 5.42 -52.36 -33.01
C LEU A 8 5.12 -51.77 -31.62
N VAL A 9 5.10 -52.61 -30.58
CA VAL A 9 4.86 -52.18 -29.20
C VAL A 9 6.02 -51.33 -28.66
N THR A 10 7.27 -51.72 -28.91
CA THR A 10 8.44 -50.93 -28.51
C THR A 10 8.51 -49.60 -29.25
N PHE A 11 8.16 -49.59 -30.53
CA PHE A 11 8.11 -48.37 -31.34
C PHE A 11 6.99 -47.42 -30.87
N MET A 12 5.80 -47.94 -30.54
CA MET A 12 4.72 -47.13 -29.96
C MET A 12 5.06 -46.59 -28.58
N LEU A 13 5.70 -47.38 -27.71
CA LEU A 13 6.19 -46.91 -26.40
C LEU A 13 7.22 -45.80 -26.55
N ALA A 14 8.17 -45.94 -27.49
CA ALA A 14 9.14 -44.89 -27.78
C ALA A 14 8.50 -43.60 -28.33
N LEU A 15 7.45 -43.73 -29.16
CA LEU A 15 6.67 -42.60 -29.65
C LEU A 15 5.89 -41.89 -28.55
N VAL A 16 5.25 -42.63 -27.64
CA VAL A 16 4.56 -42.06 -26.47
C VAL A 16 5.57 -41.38 -25.55
N PHE A 17 6.74 -41.97 -25.34
CA PHE A 17 7.79 -41.37 -24.50
C PHE A 17 8.39 -40.11 -25.13
N MET A 18 8.65 -40.11 -26.44
CA MET A 18 9.09 -38.90 -27.15
C MET A 18 8.00 -37.82 -27.19
N ALA A 19 6.74 -38.18 -27.41
CA ALA A 19 5.63 -37.23 -27.33
C ALA A 19 5.50 -36.63 -25.92
N SER A 20 5.72 -37.43 -24.88
CA SER A 20 5.72 -36.99 -23.48
C SER A 20 6.88 -36.03 -23.20
N ILE A 21 8.09 -36.32 -23.69
CA ILE A 21 9.25 -35.44 -23.56
C ILE A 21 9.01 -34.14 -24.33
N ILE A 22 8.52 -34.21 -25.58
CA ILE A 22 8.21 -33.05 -26.40
C ILE A 22 7.14 -32.18 -25.74
N PHE A 23 6.06 -32.78 -25.23
CA PHE A 23 5.00 -32.08 -24.49
C PHE A 23 5.51 -31.47 -23.17
N TYR A 24 6.40 -32.16 -22.45
CA TYR A 24 7.04 -31.65 -21.23
C TYR A 24 8.02 -30.52 -21.53
N SER A 25 8.75 -30.59 -22.65
CA SER A 25 9.64 -29.52 -23.10
C SER A 25 8.88 -28.34 -23.71
N LEU A 26 7.73 -28.57 -24.37
CA LEU A 26 6.83 -27.52 -24.85
C LEU A 26 6.07 -26.86 -23.70
N SER A 27 5.66 -27.59 -22.67
CA SER A 27 5.09 -27.00 -21.45
C SER A 27 6.13 -26.27 -20.61
N MET A 28 7.40 -26.66 -20.70
CA MET A 28 8.55 -25.88 -20.19
C MET A 28 8.93 -24.69 -21.10
N LEU A 29 8.58 -24.71 -22.39
CA LEU A 29 8.78 -23.59 -23.33
C LEU A 29 7.64 -22.58 -23.24
N GLU A 30 6.40 -23.03 -23.00
CA GLU A 30 5.28 -22.26 -22.43
C GLU A 30 5.51 -21.97 -20.94
N ARG A 31 6.77 -21.73 -20.54
CA ARG A 31 7.07 -21.03 -19.30
C ARG A 31 6.36 -19.69 -19.40
N HIS A 32 5.21 -19.63 -18.73
CA HIS A 32 4.60 -18.45 -18.13
C HIS A 32 5.56 -17.26 -18.20
N THR A 33 5.45 -16.44 -19.24
CA THR A 33 6.20 -15.20 -19.26
C THR A 33 5.57 -14.35 -18.18
N ASN A 34 6.22 -14.31 -17.01
CA ASN A 34 5.93 -13.42 -15.88
C ASN A 34 6.17 -11.96 -16.32
N LEU A 35 5.45 -11.55 -17.36
CA LEU A 35 5.65 -10.32 -18.08
C LEU A 35 4.69 -9.30 -17.49
N LEU A 36 5.26 -8.26 -16.94
CA LEU A 36 4.53 -7.07 -16.53
C LEU A 36 4.67 -6.06 -17.67
N THR A 37 3.58 -5.85 -18.40
CA THR A 37 3.50 -4.85 -19.46
C THR A 37 2.99 -3.54 -18.86
N ILE A 38 3.77 -2.48 -18.98
CA ILE A 38 3.39 -1.15 -18.54
C ILE A 38 3.23 -0.25 -19.77
N ILE A 39 2.09 0.42 -19.87
CA ILE A 39 1.77 1.37 -20.93
C ILE A 39 1.66 2.75 -20.29
N VAL A 40 2.50 3.69 -20.70
CA VAL A 40 2.46 5.09 -20.27
C VAL A 40 1.66 5.89 -21.28
N SER A 41 0.61 6.56 -20.83
CA SER A 41 -0.24 7.39 -21.67
C SER A 41 -0.43 8.81 -21.13
N GLU A 42 -0.63 9.75 -22.03
CA GLU A 42 -1.13 11.10 -21.73
C GLU A 42 -2.33 11.36 -22.65
N ASP A 43 -3.42 11.89 -22.09
CA ASP A 43 -4.67 12.16 -22.80
C ASP A 43 -5.20 10.93 -23.60
N GLY A 44 -5.05 9.73 -23.02
CA GLY A 44 -5.49 8.47 -23.63
C GLY A 44 -4.62 7.94 -24.77
N ALA A 45 -3.50 8.60 -25.10
CA ALA A 45 -2.54 8.15 -26.12
C ALA A 45 -1.22 7.71 -25.49
N ALA A 46 -0.62 6.63 -25.99
CA ALA A 46 0.68 6.18 -25.50
C ALA A 46 1.79 7.19 -25.86
N VAL A 47 2.68 7.49 -24.91
CA VAL A 47 3.70 8.54 -25.06
C VAL A 47 5.11 8.04 -24.76
N GLU A 48 6.09 8.63 -25.45
CA GLU A 48 7.49 8.33 -25.17
C GLU A 48 7.85 8.64 -23.72
N SER A 49 8.54 7.70 -23.09
CA SER A 49 8.81 7.75 -21.65
C SER A 49 10.10 7.04 -21.26
N ILE A 50 10.62 7.47 -20.12
CA ILE A 50 11.66 6.83 -19.33
C ILE A 50 10.94 6.16 -18.16
N MET A 51 11.29 4.91 -17.85
CA MET A 51 10.70 4.19 -16.72
C MET A 51 11.78 3.51 -15.89
N PHE A 52 11.69 3.69 -14.57
CA PHE A 52 12.32 2.82 -13.58
C PHE A 52 11.21 2.03 -12.90
N LEU A 53 11.31 0.70 -12.95
CA LEU A 53 10.39 -0.17 -12.23
C LEU A 53 11.10 -0.78 -11.04
N GLN A 54 10.45 -0.69 -9.90
CA GLN A 54 10.90 -1.30 -8.67
C GLN A 54 9.89 -2.29 -8.14
N ALA A 55 10.37 -3.35 -7.49
CA ALA A 55 9.54 -4.28 -6.73
C ALA A 55 9.81 -4.10 -5.24
N LEU A 56 8.77 -4.22 -4.42
CA LEU A 56 8.88 -4.16 -2.97
C LEU A 56 9.40 -5.50 -2.42
N TYR A 57 10.56 -5.47 -1.78
CA TYR A 57 11.17 -6.57 -1.03
C TYR A 57 11.06 -6.31 0.49
N PRO A 58 11.31 -7.33 1.34
CA PRO A 58 11.30 -7.16 2.79
C PRO A 58 12.19 -6.04 3.32
N ASP A 59 13.26 -5.70 2.60
CA ASP A 59 14.24 -4.66 2.94
C ASP A 59 14.01 -3.31 2.26
N GLY A 60 13.03 -3.21 1.35
CA GLY A 60 12.71 -1.96 0.66
C GLY A 60 12.38 -2.17 -0.81
N PHE A 61 12.10 -1.08 -1.51
CA PHE A 61 12.01 -1.14 -2.97
C PHE A 61 13.37 -1.47 -3.59
N LYS A 62 13.36 -2.26 -4.67
CA LYS A 62 14.55 -2.57 -5.47
C LYS A 62 14.27 -2.37 -6.93
N THR A 63 15.14 -1.64 -7.62
CA THR A 63 15.07 -1.47 -9.07
C THR A 63 15.28 -2.81 -9.77
N ILE A 64 14.26 -3.25 -10.50
CA ILE A 64 14.27 -4.48 -11.29
C ILE A 64 14.33 -4.21 -12.80
N TYR A 65 14.02 -2.98 -13.21
CA TYR A 65 14.10 -2.56 -14.60
C TYR A 65 14.32 -1.05 -14.71
N ALA A 66 15.06 -0.66 -15.74
CA ALA A 66 15.26 0.73 -16.14
C ALA A 66 15.32 0.75 -17.68
N GLY A 67 14.50 1.58 -18.32
CA GLY A 67 14.45 1.63 -19.77
C GLY A 67 13.74 2.84 -20.35
N VAL A 68 13.83 2.95 -21.68
CA VAL A 68 13.21 4.00 -22.48
C VAL A 68 12.32 3.36 -23.53
N SER A 69 11.15 3.94 -23.76
CA SER A 69 10.24 3.50 -24.81
C SER A 69 9.76 4.69 -25.64
N ALA A 70 9.91 4.60 -26.97
CA ALA A 70 9.39 5.60 -27.89
C ALA A 70 7.86 5.50 -28.09
N GLU A 71 7.29 4.34 -27.78
CA GLU A 71 5.86 4.04 -27.92
C GLU A 71 5.14 4.02 -26.57
N GLY A 72 5.84 4.33 -25.48
CA GLY A 72 5.29 4.29 -24.12
C GLY A 72 4.99 2.90 -23.59
N LYS A 73 5.38 1.83 -24.29
CA LYS A 73 5.19 0.45 -23.86
C LYS A 73 6.49 -0.15 -23.32
N PHE A 74 6.41 -0.79 -22.16
CA PHE A 74 7.50 -1.52 -21.53
C PHE A 74 7.05 -2.94 -21.23
N ASP A 75 7.82 -3.93 -21.69
CA ASP A 75 7.59 -5.34 -21.43
C ASP A 75 8.69 -5.83 -20.47
N VAL A 76 8.36 -5.98 -19.19
CA VAL A 76 9.34 -6.29 -18.13
C VAL A 76 9.19 -7.71 -17.64
N GLN A 77 10.27 -8.49 -17.68
CA GLN A 77 10.30 -9.82 -17.09
C GLN A 77 10.57 -9.75 -15.58
N VAL A 78 9.63 -10.23 -14.78
CA VAL A 78 9.76 -10.24 -13.31
C VAL A 78 10.19 -11.62 -12.82
N ASN A 79 11.22 -11.68 -11.97
CA ASN A 79 11.60 -12.91 -11.28
C ASN A 79 10.66 -13.18 -10.09
N VAL A 80 9.50 -13.78 -10.38
CA VAL A 80 8.44 -14.03 -9.39
C VAL A 80 8.91 -14.95 -8.27
N ASP A 81 9.74 -15.96 -8.59
CA ASP A 81 10.18 -16.95 -7.62
C ASP A 81 11.14 -16.35 -6.60
N GLU A 82 12.06 -15.48 -7.05
CA GLU A 82 12.95 -14.73 -6.16
C GLU A 82 12.18 -13.79 -5.24
N LEU A 83 11.28 -12.98 -5.81
CA LEU A 83 10.45 -12.05 -5.04
C LEU A 83 9.59 -12.78 -4.01
N LYS A 84 8.96 -13.89 -4.41
CA LYS A 84 8.15 -14.72 -3.52
C LYS A 84 9.00 -15.36 -2.42
N SER A 85 10.16 -15.90 -2.75
CA SER A 85 11.04 -16.55 -1.78
C SER A 85 11.54 -15.58 -0.71
N ALA A 86 11.85 -14.34 -1.09
CA ALA A 86 12.24 -13.30 -0.14
C ALA A 86 11.12 -13.01 0.88
N TRP A 87 9.87 -12.90 0.42
CA TRP A 87 8.72 -12.69 1.29
C TRP A 87 8.35 -13.92 2.12
N ASP A 88 8.43 -15.13 1.57
CA ASP A 88 8.20 -16.37 2.31
C ASP A 88 9.25 -16.55 3.44
N ALA A 89 10.50 -16.16 3.19
CA ALA A 89 11.55 -16.11 4.21
C ALA A 89 11.22 -15.10 5.32
N ARG A 90 10.76 -13.90 4.97
CA ARG A 90 10.33 -12.89 5.96
C ARG A 90 9.14 -13.37 6.79
N ARG A 91 8.13 -13.96 6.14
CA ARG A 91 6.95 -14.51 6.82
C ARG A 91 7.30 -15.60 7.81
N SER A 92 8.28 -16.44 7.48
CA SER A 92 8.76 -17.48 8.38
C SER A 92 9.51 -16.91 9.60
N LEU A 93 10.12 -15.73 9.46
CA LEU A 93 10.89 -15.08 10.51
C LEU A 93 10.02 -14.34 11.52
N ASP A 94 9.08 -13.51 11.06
CA ASP A 94 8.29 -12.63 11.94
C ASP A 94 6.79 -12.54 11.57
N GLY A 95 6.32 -13.38 10.65
CA GLY A 95 4.94 -13.39 10.21
C GLY A 95 4.57 -12.35 9.16
N THR A 96 5.47 -11.42 8.83
CA THR A 96 5.21 -10.37 7.83
C THR A 96 5.30 -10.91 6.41
N TYR A 97 4.34 -10.54 5.56
CA TYR A 97 4.33 -10.87 4.14
C TYR A 97 3.83 -9.68 3.31
N SER A 98 4.04 -9.71 1.99
CA SER A 98 3.47 -8.72 1.08
C SER A 98 2.89 -9.39 -0.16
N GLN A 99 1.80 -8.83 -0.68
CA GLN A 99 1.45 -9.02 -2.08
C GLN A 99 2.49 -8.32 -2.97
N PRO A 100 2.71 -8.80 -4.21
CA PRO A 100 3.57 -8.14 -5.16
C PRO A 100 3.14 -6.68 -5.32
N SER A 101 4.01 -5.78 -4.90
CA SER A 101 3.80 -4.34 -4.97
C SER A 101 4.97 -3.75 -5.74
N PHE A 102 4.66 -2.85 -6.66
CA PHE A 102 5.62 -2.25 -7.57
C PHE A 102 5.49 -0.74 -7.54
N ALA A 103 6.60 -0.06 -7.76
CA ALA A 103 6.66 1.38 -7.95
C ALA A 103 7.21 1.65 -9.35
N ALA A 104 6.42 2.31 -10.19
CA ALA A 104 6.82 2.73 -11.53
C ALA A 104 7.10 4.23 -11.52
N VAL A 105 8.38 4.57 -11.49
CA VAL A 105 8.85 5.95 -11.61
C VAL A 105 8.97 6.27 -13.08
N ILE A 106 8.13 7.20 -13.54
CA ILE A 106 7.94 7.51 -14.95
C ILE A 106 8.32 8.96 -15.19
N PHE A 107 9.08 9.20 -16.25
CA PHE A 107 9.35 10.53 -16.77
C PHE A 107 8.94 10.58 -18.25
N THR A 108 8.04 11.48 -18.59
CA THR A 108 7.74 11.86 -19.98
C THR A 108 8.44 13.18 -20.30
N SER A 109 8.24 13.69 -21.51
CA SER A 109 8.71 15.03 -21.88
C SER A 109 8.07 16.15 -21.05
N LYS A 110 6.90 15.92 -20.43
CA LYS A 110 6.11 16.93 -19.72
C LYS A 110 5.72 16.56 -18.30
N SER A 111 5.81 15.28 -17.95
CA SER A 111 5.18 14.75 -16.75
C SER A 111 6.10 13.79 -16.00
N ILE A 112 5.92 13.70 -14.69
CA ILE A 112 6.60 12.81 -13.77
C ILE A 112 5.56 12.12 -12.87
N ASP A 113 5.83 10.88 -12.50
CA ASP A 113 5.07 10.19 -11.46
C ASP A 113 5.87 9.07 -10.80
N ASP A 114 5.51 8.73 -9.57
CA ASP A 114 5.84 7.45 -8.94
C ASP A 114 4.52 6.76 -8.62
N PHE A 115 4.15 5.85 -9.52
CA PHE A 115 2.87 5.15 -9.43
C PHE A 115 3.07 3.81 -8.73
N ILE A 116 2.53 3.67 -7.52
CA ILE A 116 2.60 2.42 -6.75
C ILE A 116 1.34 1.59 -6.96
N PHE A 117 1.53 0.32 -7.34
CA PHE A 117 0.43 -0.60 -7.57
C PHE A 117 0.71 -2.00 -7.06
N MET A 118 -0.37 -2.72 -6.79
CA MET A 118 -0.35 -4.12 -6.38
C MET A 118 -0.81 -5.00 -7.53
N VAL A 119 -0.23 -6.19 -7.61
CA VAL A 119 -0.65 -7.27 -8.51
C VAL A 119 -0.75 -8.54 -7.69
N SER A 120 -1.78 -9.35 -7.86
CA SER A 120 -1.82 -10.64 -7.17
C SER A 120 -0.71 -11.57 -7.68
N TRP A 121 -0.27 -12.53 -6.86
CA TRP A 121 0.72 -13.53 -7.27
C TRP A 121 0.27 -14.33 -8.51
N GLU A 122 -1.04 -14.56 -8.66
CA GLU A 122 -1.62 -15.27 -9.80
C GLU A 122 -1.60 -14.43 -11.08
N GLU A 123 -2.01 -13.16 -11.00
CA GLU A 123 -1.93 -12.22 -12.13
C GLU A 123 -0.49 -12.04 -12.58
N LEU A 124 0.46 -11.87 -11.66
CA LEU A 124 1.86 -11.70 -12.01
C LEU A 124 2.44 -12.93 -12.71
N ARG A 125 2.05 -14.15 -12.30
CA ARG A 125 2.43 -15.40 -12.96
C ARG A 125 1.85 -15.56 -14.37
N ARG A 126 0.64 -15.04 -14.59
CA ARG A 126 -0.02 -15.09 -15.90
C ARG A 126 0.43 -13.96 -16.83
N GLY A 127 1.14 -12.98 -16.30
CA GLY A 127 1.39 -11.70 -16.95
C GLY A 127 0.23 -10.73 -16.74
N LYS A 128 0.57 -9.44 -16.64
CA LYS A 128 -0.38 -8.37 -16.36
C LYS A 128 -0.02 -7.15 -17.20
N THR A 129 -1.04 -6.50 -17.76
CA THR A 129 -0.90 -5.19 -18.39
C THR A 129 -1.47 -4.11 -17.48
N ILE A 130 -0.76 -3.01 -17.34
CA ILE A 130 -1.17 -1.84 -16.55
C ILE A 130 -0.94 -0.60 -17.40
N THR A 131 -1.93 0.27 -17.44
CA THR A 131 -1.81 1.60 -18.06
C THR A 131 -1.64 2.63 -16.95
N ILE A 132 -0.68 3.54 -17.12
CA ILE A 132 -0.36 4.59 -16.16
C ILE A 132 -0.42 5.93 -16.89
N GLU A 133 -1.14 6.88 -16.30
CA GLU A 133 -1.19 8.28 -16.74
C GLU A 133 -0.44 9.13 -15.71
N PRO A 134 0.78 9.63 -16.03
CA PRO A 134 1.58 10.41 -15.09
C PRO A 134 0.86 11.68 -14.65
N ARG A 135 0.82 11.92 -13.34
CA ARG A 135 -0.03 12.96 -12.74
C ARG A 135 0.60 14.35 -12.69
N PHE A 136 1.92 14.44 -12.53
CA PHE A 136 2.56 15.70 -12.17
C PHE A 136 3.26 16.32 -13.37
N LYS A 137 3.05 17.61 -13.58
CA LYS A 137 3.77 18.35 -14.62
C LYS A 137 5.20 18.65 -14.16
N ARG A 138 6.14 18.46 -15.07
CA ARG A 138 7.55 18.80 -14.89
C ARG A 138 7.79 20.27 -15.21
N TRP A 139 8.79 20.84 -14.56
CA TRP A 139 9.30 22.18 -14.84
C TRP A 139 10.30 22.13 -15.99
N GLU A 140 11.11 21.06 -16.05
CA GLU A 140 12.09 20.86 -17.12
C GLU A 140 11.63 19.80 -18.11
N THR A 141 11.66 20.15 -19.40
CA THR A 141 11.35 19.20 -20.46
C THR A 141 12.56 18.30 -20.73
N VAL A 142 12.30 17.00 -20.87
CA VAL A 142 13.34 16.02 -21.24
C VAL A 142 13.04 15.45 -22.62
N ASN A 143 14.06 15.46 -23.48
CA ASN A 143 14.01 14.69 -24.72
C ASN A 143 14.32 13.22 -24.40
N VAL A 144 13.27 12.42 -24.27
CA VAL A 144 13.35 11.01 -23.90
C VAL A 144 14.25 10.21 -24.86
N ARG A 145 14.28 10.57 -26.14
CA ARG A 145 15.07 9.88 -27.18
C ARG A 145 16.58 10.03 -27.04
N ASP A 146 17.00 11.06 -26.29
CA ASP A 146 18.41 11.40 -26.11
C ASP A 146 19.05 10.67 -24.92
N VAL A 147 18.27 9.87 -24.20
CA VAL A 147 18.72 9.11 -23.02
C VAL A 147 19.59 7.94 -23.44
N ARG A 148 20.81 7.86 -22.88
CA ARG A 148 21.80 6.83 -23.23
C ARG A 148 22.08 5.81 -22.14
N ALA A 149 22.04 6.27 -20.89
CA ALA A 149 22.29 5.45 -19.71
C ALA A 149 21.44 5.97 -18.58
N MET A 150 20.91 5.05 -17.76
CA MET A 150 20.03 5.39 -16.65
C MET A 150 20.14 4.36 -15.54
N TYR A 151 20.04 4.81 -14.29
CA TYR A 151 19.95 3.94 -13.11
C TYR A 151 19.28 4.68 -11.94
N GLY A 152 18.70 3.91 -11.03
CA GLY A 152 18.18 4.40 -9.76
C GLY A 152 19.05 3.95 -8.61
N GLU A 153 19.31 4.83 -7.66
CA GLU A 153 20.16 4.59 -6.49
C GLU A 153 19.38 4.87 -5.21
N LEU A 154 19.42 3.93 -4.26
CA LEU A 154 18.95 4.15 -2.90
C LEU A 154 20.08 4.81 -2.11
N LEU A 155 19.95 6.09 -1.83
CA LEU A 155 20.97 6.88 -1.12
C LEU A 155 20.97 6.60 0.38
N ASP A 156 19.78 6.49 0.97
CA ASP A 156 19.62 6.26 2.40
C ASP A 156 18.27 5.57 2.68
N ARG A 157 18.20 4.92 3.83
CA ARG A 157 16.99 4.27 4.35
C ARG A 157 16.96 4.41 5.86
N TYR A 158 15.76 4.56 6.41
CA TYR A 158 15.55 4.54 7.85
C TYR A 158 14.25 3.82 8.20
N GLU A 159 14.26 3.09 9.30
CA GLU A 159 13.07 2.43 9.84
C GLU A 159 12.93 2.75 11.32
N GLU A 160 11.71 3.01 11.76
CA GLU A 160 11.38 3.25 13.16
C GLU A 160 10.01 2.64 13.49
N ALA A 161 9.92 2.01 14.66
CA ALA A 161 8.66 1.47 15.14
C ALA A 161 7.95 2.53 16.01
N GLY A 162 6.68 2.76 15.74
CA GLY A 162 5.83 3.66 16.53
C GLY A 162 4.48 3.05 16.83
N LYS A 163 3.83 3.57 17.87
CA LYS A 163 2.44 3.22 18.20
C LYS A 163 1.52 4.29 17.64
N VAL A 164 0.53 3.88 16.85
CA VAL A 164 -0.43 4.80 16.22
C VAL A 164 -1.86 4.41 16.54
N THR A 165 -2.71 5.42 16.71
CA THR A 165 -4.12 5.22 17.01
C THR A 165 -4.88 4.83 15.76
N LEU A 166 -5.63 3.72 15.82
CA LEU A 166 -6.50 3.25 14.74
C LEU A 166 -7.95 3.71 14.93
N MET A 167 -8.42 3.76 16.18
CA MET A 167 -9.73 4.27 16.55
C MET A 167 -9.66 5.07 17.84
N ARG A 168 -10.49 6.12 17.94
CA ARG A 168 -10.67 6.93 19.15
C ARG A 168 -12.16 7.18 19.37
N ALA A 169 -12.62 7.14 20.61
CA ALA A 169 -13.97 7.57 20.97
C ALA A 169 -13.96 8.44 22.23
N GLU A 170 -14.75 9.50 22.19
CA GLU A 170 -14.94 10.48 23.26
C GLU A 170 -16.43 10.57 23.63
N THR A 171 -16.73 10.42 24.90
CA THR A 171 -18.09 10.44 25.46
C THR A 171 -18.28 11.62 26.41
N ASN A 172 -19.54 12.01 26.62
CA ASN A 172 -19.95 13.00 27.62
C ASN A 172 -20.54 12.31 28.87
N ALA A 173 -21.16 13.09 29.76
CA ALA A 173 -21.71 12.59 31.02
C ALA A 173 -22.94 11.66 30.86
N HIS A 174 -23.58 11.66 29.68
CA HIS A 174 -24.83 10.97 29.40
C HIS A 174 -24.69 9.93 28.28
N SER A 175 -23.47 9.66 27.81
CA SER A 175 -23.21 8.74 26.72
C SER A 175 -22.12 7.73 27.05
N ARG A 176 -22.19 6.58 26.36
CA ARG A 176 -21.14 5.56 26.33
C ARG A 176 -20.86 5.18 24.89
N ALA A 177 -19.72 4.55 24.64
CA ALA A 177 -19.41 3.98 23.34
C ALA A 177 -18.69 2.65 23.46
N THR A 178 -18.73 1.85 22.41
CA THR A 178 -17.83 0.72 22.19
C THR A 178 -17.06 0.97 20.91
N ILE A 179 -15.74 0.74 20.94
CA ILE A 179 -14.89 0.70 19.74
C ILE A 179 -14.23 -0.66 19.64
N GLN A 180 -14.09 -1.19 18.43
CA GLN A 180 -13.49 -2.49 18.16
C GLN A 180 -12.62 -2.44 16.90
N VAL A 181 -11.45 -3.05 16.98
CA VAL A 181 -10.57 -3.30 15.83
C VAL A 181 -10.18 -4.77 15.80
N GLY A 182 -10.23 -5.39 14.63
CA GLY A 182 -9.73 -6.76 14.40
C GLY A 182 -8.87 -6.86 13.16
N TYR A 183 -7.95 -7.82 13.12
CA TYR A 183 -7.17 -8.17 11.94
C TYR A 183 -7.29 -9.68 11.67
N GLU A 184 -7.53 -10.02 10.40
CA GLU A 184 -7.60 -11.42 9.94
C GLU A 184 -6.25 -11.86 9.36
N ALA A 185 -5.70 -12.96 9.90
CA ALA A 185 -4.40 -13.49 9.53
C ALA A 185 -4.26 -13.73 8.02
N GLY A 186 -3.12 -13.30 7.46
CA GLY A 186 -2.74 -13.54 6.07
C GLY A 186 -3.41 -12.63 5.05
N ARG A 187 -4.32 -11.75 5.48
CA ARG A 187 -5.00 -10.78 4.60
C ARG A 187 -4.14 -9.55 4.38
N ALA A 188 -3.98 -9.17 3.11
CA ALA A 188 -3.20 -7.98 2.75
C ALA A 188 -3.99 -6.72 3.08
N LEU A 189 -3.43 -5.95 4.01
CA LEU A 189 -3.80 -4.58 4.31
C LEU A 189 -3.14 -3.68 3.27
N LYS A 190 -3.93 -2.89 2.55
CA LYS A 190 -3.35 -1.88 1.66
C LYS A 190 -2.88 -0.71 2.50
N VAL A 191 -1.61 -0.39 2.39
CA VAL A 191 -0.93 0.71 3.07
C VAL A 191 -0.49 1.67 1.99
N SER A 192 -0.82 2.96 2.14
CA SER A 192 -0.34 3.97 1.19
C SER A 192 1.19 4.03 1.18
N VAL A 193 1.73 4.36 0.02
CA VAL A 193 3.12 4.78 -0.13
C VAL A 193 3.08 6.24 -0.50
N ASP A 194 3.51 7.08 0.43
CA ASP A 194 3.59 8.52 0.24
C ASP A 194 4.93 8.88 -0.38
N VAL A 195 4.88 9.75 -1.38
CA VAL A 195 5.99 10.12 -2.25
C VAL A 195 6.19 11.63 -2.21
N PHE A 196 7.45 12.07 -2.15
CA PHE A 196 7.85 13.47 -2.31
C PHE A 196 8.89 13.57 -3.41
N PHE A 197 8.51 14.11 -4.57
CA PHE A 197 9.47 14.51 -5.59
C PHE A 197 9.99 15.90 -5.30
N PHE A 198 11.31 16.09 -5.38
CA PHE A 198 11.92 17.40 -5.15
C PHE A 198 11.51 18.41 -6.23
N GLU A 199 11.37 17.98 -7.48
CA GLU A 199 10.86 18.82 -8.58
C GLU A 199 9.43 19.32 -8.32
N ILE A 200 8.60 18.52 -7.63
CA ILE A 200 7.19 18.87 -7.37
C ILE A 200 7.04 19.69 -6.08
N GLY A 201 7.84 19.38 -5.06
CA GLY A 201 7.90 20.15 -3.83
C GLY A 201 6.73 19.91 -2.86
N GLU A 202 5.95 18.85 -3.06
CA GLU A 202 4.85 18.45 -2.16
C GLU A 202 4.74 16.93 -2.05
N TRP A 203 4.20 16.47 -0.92
CA TRP A 203 3.92 15.05 -0.67
C TRP A 203 2.61 14.63 -1.32
N GLN A 204 2.58 13.41 -1.85
CA GLN A 204 1.46 12.84 -2.58
C GLN A 204 1.33 11.34 -2.28
N ILE A 205 0.11 10.80 -2.33
CA ILE A 205 -0.07 9.34 -2.33
C ILE A 205 0.37 8.81 -3.69
N GLY A 206 1.47 8.08 -3.75
CA GLY A 206 1.94 7.40 -4.95
C GLY A 206 1.09 6.17 -5.31
N GLY A 207 0.52 5.53 -4.30
CA GLY A 207 -0.38 4.38 -4.43
C GLY A 207 -0.39 3.52 -3.18
N TYR A 208 -0.55 2.20 -3.33
CA TYR A 208 -0.68 1.29 -2.18
C TYR A 208 0.21 0.06 -2.30
N ALA A 209 0.83 -0.34 -1.20
CA ALA A 209 1.48 -1.63 -1.01
C ALA A 209 0.60 -2.56 -0.18
N GLY A 210 0.61 -3.87 -0.47
CA GLY A 210 -0.27 -4.84 0.20
C GLY A 210 0.47 -5.65 1.25
N ILE A 211 0.41 -5.27 2.52
CA ILE A 211 1.18 -5.89 3.61
C ILE A 211 0.28 -6.78 4.46
N SER A 212 0.75 -7.95 4.88
CA SER A 212 0.00 -8.84 5.77
C SER A 212 0.85 -9.36 6.93
N SER A 213 0.15 -9.81 7.97
CA SER A 213 0.70 -10.50 9.13
C SER A 213 0.07 -11.89 9.24
N SER A 214 0.81 -12.88 9.73
CA SER A 214 0.27 -14.21 10.03
C SER A 214 -0.51 -14.27 11.34
N THR A 215 -0.47 -13.22 12.16
CA THR A 215 -1.03 -13.23 13.51
C THR A 215 -2.37 -12.50 13.52
N PRO A 216 -3.50 -13.19 13.75
CA PRO A 216 -4.78 -12.53 13.92
C PRO A 216 -4.85 -11.92 15.32
N TYR A 217 -5.58 -10.82 15.47
CA TYR A 217 -5.89 -10.27 16.79
C TYR A 217 -7.09 -9.34 16.71
N SER A 218 -7.84 -9.22 17.81
CA SER A 218 -8.91 -8.24 17.92
C SER A 218 -8.98 -7.66 19.31
N LEU A 219 -9.33 -6.39 19.41
CA LEU A 219 -9.54 -5.68 20.66
C LEU A 219 -10.85 -4.92 20.60
N GLU A 220 -11.63 -5.02 21.67
CA GLU A 220 -12.83 -4.23 21.92
C GLU A 220 -12.65 -3.43 23.22
N VAL A 221 -13.12 -2.20 23.23
CA VAL A 221 -13.01 -1.29 24.38
C VAL A 221 -14.32 -0.56 24.60
N MET A 222 -14.86 -0.68 25.82
CA MET A 222 -15.97 0.14 26.30
C MET A 222 -15.45 1.49 26.80
N VAL A 223 -16.04 2.57 26.31
CA VAL A 223 -15.81 3.97 26.68
C VAL A 223 -17.00 4.41 27.54
N ASN A 224 -16.79 4.51 28.86
CA ASN A 224 -17.85 4.91 29.78
C ASN A 224 -18.06 6.42 29.74
N GLU A 225 -18.97 6.93 30.56
CA GLU A 225 -19.30 8.35 30.67
C GLU A 225 -18.07 9.21 30.98
N ASN A 226 -17.95 10.36 30.32
CA ASN A 226 -16.83 11.30 30.44
C ASN A 226 -15.44 10.67 30.22
N GLN A 227 -15.32 9.76 29.24
CA GLN A 227 -14.05 9.12 28.92
C GLN A 227 -13.62 9.37 27.48
N ILE A 228 -12.31 9.35 27.29
CA ILE A 228 -11.67 9.23 25.98
C ILE A 228 -10.90 7.91 26.01
N LYS A 229 -11.18 7.03 25.05
CA LYS A 229 -10.40 5.80 24.85
C LYS A 229 -10.03 5.60 23.40
N ARG A 230 -9.00 4.79 23.19
CA ARG A 230 -8.39 4.53 21.90
C ARG A 230 -8.12 3.05 21.71
N ILE A 231 -7.98 2.63 20.47
CA ILE A 231 -7.34 1.37 20.09
C ILE A 231 -6.16 1.72 19.19
N SER A 232 -4.96 1.30 19.58
CA SER A 232 -3.70 1.64 18.92
C SER A 232 -2.88 0.39 18.61
N ILE A 233 -2.05 0.45 17.57
CA ILE A 233 -1.20 -0.64 17.10
C ILE A 233 0.25 -0.18 16.94
N ASN A 234 1.21 -1.09 17.10
CA ASN A 234 2.59 -0.84 16.69
C ASN A 234 2.76 -1.14 15.19
N ALA A 235 3.28 -0.15 14.46
CA ALA A 235 3.68 -0.27 13.06
C ALA A 235 5.13 0.19 12.90
N THR A 236 5.86 -0.45 11.98
CA THR A 236 7.21 -0.01 11.59
C THR A 236 7.09 0.84 10.35
N TYR A 237 7.49 2.10 10.44
CA TYR A 237 7.56 3.01 9.32
C TYR A 237 8.91 2.88 8.64
N ARG A 238 8.93 3.00 7.31
CA ARG A 238 10.15 3.06 6.52
C ARG A 238 10.16 4.34 5.70
N TRP A 239 11.32 4.96 5.68
CA TRP A 239 11.68 6.03 4.77
C TRP A 239 12.80 5.58 3.85
N GLU A 240 12.70 5.95 2.57
CA GLU A 240 13.71 5.71 1.55
C GLU A 240 14.01 7.01 0.80
N HIS A 241 15.29 7.27 0.55
CA HIS A 241 15.76 8.37 -0.30
C HIS A 241 16.31 7.81 -1.60
N TRP A 242 15.60 8.08 -2.68
CA TRP A 242 15.97 7.64 -4.01
C TRP A 242 16.53 8.79 -4.83
N ARG A 243 17.46 8.44 -5.71
CA ARG A 243 17.95 9.32 -6.76
C ARG A 243 17.95 8.61 -8.10
N TRP A 244 17.44 9.31 -9.10
CA TRP A 244 17.26 8.84 -10.46
C TRP A 244 18.23 9.58 -11.37
N TYR A 245 19.03 8.82 -12.12
CA TYR A 245 20.02 9.39 -13.03
C TYR A 245 19.70 8.98 -14.46
N TRP A 246 19.83 9.92 -15.39
CA TRP A 246 19.94 9.61 -16.81
C TRP A 246 20.83 10.58 -17.56
N ASN A 247 21.57 10.06 -18.54
CA ASN A 247 22.50 10.85 -19.35
C ASN A 247 21.84 11.30 -20.66
N THR A 248 21.94 12.60 -20.91
CA THR A 248 21.58 13.25 -22.18
C THR A 248 22.85 13.84 -22.84
N PRO A 249 22.81 14.25 -24.12
CA PRO A 249 23.90 15.00 -24.75
C PRO A 249 24.28 16.30 -24.02
N ASN A 250 23.36 16.87 -23.23
CA ASN A 250 23.55 18.13 -22.50
C ASN A 250 24.07 17.92 -21.07
N GLY A 251 24.21 16.67 -20.61
CA GLY A 251 24.67 16.34 -19.27
C GLY A 251 23.83 15.26 -18.59
N THR A 252 24.19 14.97 -17.34
CA THR A 252 23.45 14.05 -16.46
C THR A 252 22.31 14.80 -15.79
N VAL A 253 21.10 14.30 -15.96
CA VAL A 253 19.92 14.75 -15.21
C VAL A 253 19.82 13.91 -13.94
N VAL A 254 19.47 14.58 -12.85
CA VAL A 254 19.36 13.99 -11.52
C VAL A 254 18.01 14.40 -10.92
N GLU A 255 17.19 13.43 -10.57
CA GLU A 255 15.96 13.65 -9.80
C GLU A 255 16.04 12.96 -8.45
N GLU A 256 15.41 13.54 -7.44
CA GLU A 256 15.39 13.02 -6.09
C GLU A 256 13.97 12.84 -5.58
N GLU A 257 13.79 11.79 -4.79
CA GLU A 257 12.50 11.35 -4.30
C GLU A 257 12.63 10.80 -2.87
N TYR A 258 11.68 11.14 -2.01
CA TYR A 258 11.47 10.43 -0.75
C TYR A 258 10.23 9.56 -0.81
N ARG A 259 10.29 8.41 -0.14
CA ARG A 259 9.13 7.54 0.11
C ARG A 259 8.93 7.31 1.58
N VAL A 260 7.67 7.27 2.04
CA VAL A 260 7.30 6.88 3.41
C VAL A 260 6.12 5.92 3.36
N TYR A 261 6.23 4.80 4.07
CA TYR A 261 5.19 3.76 4.15
C TYR A 261 5.39 2.86 5.37
N TRP A 262 4.41 2.02 5.72
CA TRP A 262 4.64 0.96 6.71
C TRP A 262 5.46 -0.17 6.09
N ALA A 263 6.55 -0.60 6.73
CA ALA A 263 7.25 -1.83 6.37
C ALA A 263 6.56 -3.08 6.94
N ASN A 264 5.95 -2.97 8.12
CA ASN A 264 5.15 -4.00 8.76
C ASN A 264 4.24 -3.42 9.85
N PHE A 265 3.33 -4.25 10.36
CA PHE A 265 2.50 -3.97 11.54
C PHE A 265 2.32 -5.23 12.37
N LYS A 266 2.04 -5.06 13.67
CA LYS A 266 1.94 -6.15 14.64
C LYS A 266 0.56 -6.21 15.30
N PRO A 267 -0.40 -6.97 14.75
CA PRO A 267 -1.77 -7.05 15.27
C PRO A 267 -1.86 -7.39 16.76
N GLU A 268 -0.99 -8.27 17.26
CA GLU A 268 -0.92 -8.67 18.66
C GLU A 268 -0.57 -7.53 19.63
N THR A 269 -0.16 -6.37 19.11
CA THR A 269 0.14 -5.16 19.90
C THR A 269 -1.05 -4.22 20.04
N LEU A 270 -2.20 -4.57 19.46
CA LEU A 270 -3.45 -3.84 19.64
C LEU A 270 -3.74 -3.67 21.12
N SER A 271 -3.85 -2.41 21.55
CA SER A 271 -4.01 -2.05 22.95
C SER A 271 -4.80 -0.76 23.10
N TRP A 272 -5.31 -0.52 24.30
CA TRP A 272 -5.91 0.75 24.73
C TRP A 272 -4.90 1.85 25.08
N GLN A 273 -3.59 1.57 24.95
CA GLN A 273 -2.56 2.57 25.22
C GLN A 273 -2.59 3.65 24.14
N GLU A 274 -2.25 4.86 24.53
CA GLU A 274 -2.15 5.99 23.61
C GLU A 274 -1.11 5.70 22.52
N GLY A 275 -1.52 5.96 21.27
CA GLY A 275 -0.64 6.06 20.13
C GLY A 275 -0.71 7.47 19.57
N GLU A 276 0.11 7.73 18.56
CA GLU A 276 0.09 9.02 17.85
C GLU A 276 -1.26 9.23 17.18
N ASP A 277 -1.86 10.38 17.47
CA ASP A 277 -3.19 10.76 17.00
C ASP A 277 -3.08 11.60 15.71
N VAL A 278 -4.01 11.35 14.78
CA VAL A 278 -4.19 12.24 13.62
C VAL A 278 -4.90 13.52 14.05
N ASN A 279 -4.44 14.66 13.54
CA ASN A 279 -5.18 15.92 13.67
C ASN A 279 -6.46 15.86 12.83
N VAL A 280 -7.62 16.02 13.48
CA VAL A 280 -8.93 15.89 12.84
C VAL A 280 -9.83 17.09 13.09
N ASN A 281 -10.64 17.41 12.09
CA ASN A 281 -11.83 18.25 12.23
C ASN A 281 -13.04 17.34 12.42
N TYR A 282 -13.84 17.60 13.45
CA TYR A 282 -15.06 16.83 13.72
C TYR A 282 -16.24 17.41 12.96
N ARG A 283 -17.01 16.54 12.31
CA ARG A 283 -18.32 16.88 11.73
C ARG A 283 -19.39 15.95 12.27
N THR A 284 -20.59 16.46 12.46
CA THR A 284 -21.75 15.65 12.80
C THR A 284 -22.17 14.78 11.63
N ILE A 285 -22.25 13.48 11.89
CA ILE A 285 -22.72 12.48 10.93
C ILE A 285 -24.11 11.96 11.26
N ASP A 286 -24.56 12.10 12.51
CA ASP A 286 -25.91 11.69 12.92
C ASP A 286 -26.39 12.46 14.17
N MET A 287 -27.70 12.46 14.39
CA MET A 287 -28.37 13.01 15.56
C MET A 287 -29.42 11.99 16.06
N ARG A 288 -29.29 11.55 17.31
CA ARG A 288 -30.11 10.47 17.89
C ARG A 288 -30.61 10.82 19.28
N ASN A 289 -31.83 10.40 19.60
CA ASN A 289 -32.31 10.41 20.97
C ASN A 289 -31.75 9.18 21.70
N GLY A 290 -31.35 9.34 22.96
CA GLY A 290 -30.95 8.22 23.79
C GLY A 290 -32.12 7.29 24.08
N ILE A 291 -31.83 5.99 24.11
CA ILE A 291 -32.80 4.91 24.33
C ILE A 291 -32.39 4.03 25.51
N GLY A 292 -31.53 4.57 26.39
CA GLY A 292 -30.87 3.82 27.45
C GLY A 292 -29.56 3.16 27.00
N PHE A 293 -28.86 2.54 27.95
CA PHE A 293 -27.56 1.90 27.72
C PHE A 293 -27.66 0.42 27.32
N GLU A 294 -28.87 -0.13 27.20
CA GLU A 294 -29.09 -1.52 26.82
C GLU A 294 -28.89 -1.76 25.32
N TYR A 295 -29.24 -0.79 24.49
CA TYR A 295 -29.15 -0.87 23.02
C TYR A 295 -28.39 0.32 22.46
N SER A 296 -27.61 0.09 21.40
CA SER A 296 -26.91 1.17 20.73
C SER A 296 -27.90 2.07 20.00
N MET A 297 -27.84 3.38 20.26
CA MET A 297 -28.61 4.38 19.50
C MET A 297 -28.03 4.59 18.08
N TYR A 298 -26.79 4.19 17.87
CA TYR A 298 -26.10 4.24 16.58
C TYR A 298 -24.99 3.19 16.53
N SER A 299 -24.76 2.61 15.35
CA SER A 299 -23.61 1.75 15.10
C SER A 299 -23.05 1.95 13.69
N GLU A 300 -21.74 1.81 13.57
CA GLU A 300 -21.01 1.81 12.31
C GLU A 300 -20.07 0.60 12.31
N MET A 301 -20.14 -0.24 11.27
CA MET A 301 -19.32 -1.45 11.14
C MET A 301 -18.69 -1.52 9.75
N SER A 302 -17.47 -2.05 9.64
CA SER A 302 -16.76 -2.24 8.37
C SER A 302 -17.47 -3.19 7.41
N ASP A 303 -18.11 -4.24 7.95
CA ASP A 303 -18.64 -5.37 7.19
C ASP A 303 -19.87 -4.96 6.32
N THR A 304 -20.41 -3.75 6.55
CA THR A 304 -21.50 -3.17 5.77
C THR A 304 -21.05 -2.21 4.66
N HIS A 305 -19.73 -1.95 4.53
CA HIS A 305 -19.17 -0.99 3.58
C HIS A 305 -18.17 -1.64 2.61
N TYR A 306 -18.27 -1.33 1.31
CA TYR A 306 -17.40 -1.91 0.27
C TYR A 306 -15.94 -1.43 0.33
N THR A 307 -15.67 -0.30 0.97
CA THR A 307 -14.32 0.22 1.20
C THR A 307 -14.38 1.17 2.40
N TYR A 308 -13.86 0.72 3.54
CA TYR A 308 -13.62 1.58 4.69
C TYR A 308 -12.18 2.11 4.59
N LYS A 309 -12.00 3.41 4.79
CA LYS A 309 -10.72 4.13 4.74
C LYS A 309 -10.52 4.81 6.10
N SER A 310 -9.34 4.69 6.68
CA SER A 310 -8.97 5.39 7.91
C SER A 310 -7.58 6.00 7.74
N ALA A 311 -7.27 7.07 8.48
CA ALA A 311 -5.97 7.73 8.50
C ALA A 311 -5.24 7.45 9.82
N VAL A 312 -3.91 7.35 9.77
CA VAL A 312 -3.02 7.19 10.94
C VAL A 312 -1.80 8.09 10.76
N ASP A 313 -1.36 8.75 11.83
CA ASP A 313 -0.32 9.79 11.75
C ASP A 313 1.09 9.22 11.50
N ALA A 314 1.90 9.96 10.73
CA ALA A 314 3.36 9.79 10.77
C ALA A 314 4.14 11.10 10.81
N GLY A 315 3.51 12.18 11.26
CA GLY A 315 4.24 13.42 11.53
C GLY A 315 5.31 13.22 12.59
N TRP A 316 5.06 12.36 13.58
CA TRP A 316 6.09 11.94 14.53
C TRP A 316 7.33 11.35 13.83
N PHE A 317 7.14 10.52 12.79
CA PHE A 317 8.24 9.88 12.06
C PHE A 317 9.02 10.91 11.24
N ILE A 318 8.33 11.87 10.63
CA ILE A 318 8.93 12.97 9.89
C ILE A 318 9.75 13.88 10.82
N ASN A 319 9.27 14.12 12.04
CA ASN A 319 10.03 14.83 13.06
C ASN A 319 11.33 14.09 13.44
N VAL A 320 11.28 12.76 13.58
CA VAL A 320 12.47 11.93 13.81
C VAL A 320 13.46 12.06 12.64
N LEU A 321 12.99 11.90 11.40
CA LEU A 321 13.83 12.03 10.20
C LEU A 321 14.47 13.42 10.09
N THR A 322 13.72 14.47 10.43
CA THR A 322 14.20 15.86 10.43
C THR A 322 15.27 16.05 11.51
N ALA A 323 15.04 15.56 12.73
CA ALA A 323 16.00 15.65 13.83
C ALA A 323 17.31 14.89 13.52
N LEU A 324 17.22 13.78 12.79
CA LEU A 324 18.39 13.02 12.30
C LEU A 324 19.06 13.66 11.07
N GLY A 325 18.52 14.75 10.53
CA GLY A 325 19.03 15.42 9.33
C GLY A 325 18.85 14.61 8.05
N LYS A 326 17.96 13.62 8.04
CA LYS A 326 17.63 12.79 6.87
C LYS A 326 16.72 13.51 5.88
N ILE A 327 15.75 14.27 6.39
CA ILE A 327 14.93 15.19 5.59
C ILE A 327 15.42 16.62 5.85
N LYS A 328 15.88 17.28 4.79
CA LYS A 328 16.35 18.68 4.84
C LYS A 328 15.50 19.65 4.03
N HIS A 329 14.68 19.12 3.11
CA HIS A 329 13.85 19.94 2.25
C HIS A 329 12.69 20.52 3.06
N PRO A 330 12.54 21.86 3.18
CA PRO A 330 11.54 22.47 4.07
C PRO A 330 10.10 22.02 3.80
N ALA A 331 9.73 21.85 2.53
CA ALA A 331 8.40 21.38 2.16
C ALA A 331 8.15 19.90 2.50
N ALA A 332 9.20 19.11 2.71
CA ALA A 332 9.07 17.71 3.09
C ALA A 332 8.90 17.52 4.62
N ILE A 333 9.17 18.54 5.43
CA ILE A 333 9.11 18.50 6.91
C ILE A 333 7.66 18.62 7.43
N ILE A 334 6.72 19.10 6.61
CA ILE A 334 5.34 19.37 7.03
C ILE A 334 4.45 18.17 6.70
N THR A 335 4.15 17.26 7.63
CA THR A 335 3.25 16.13 7.28
C THR A 335 2.58 15.45 8.45
N THR A 336 1.30 15.13 8.27
CA THR A 336 0.62 13.96 8.85
C THR A 336 0.49 12.97 7.71
N LEU A 337 1.25 11.88 7.78
CA LEU A 337 1.07 10.74 6.87
C LEU A 337 -0.33 10.17 7.09
N ILE A 338 -0.89 9.56 6.06
CA ILE A 338 -2.20 8.94 6.13
C ILE A 338 -2.03 7.56 5.55
N VAL A 339 -1.92 6.54 6.41
CA VAL A 339 -2.06 5.17 5.93
C VAL A 339 -3.53 4.92 5.67
N ASP A 340 -3.96 5.11 4.42
CA ASP A 340 -5.28 4.70 3.98
C ASP A 340 -5.37 3.17 3.95
N LEU A 341 -6.04 2.63 4.96
CA LEU A 341 -6.30 1.20 5.06
C LEU A 341 -7.50 0.85 4.21
N GLN A 342 -7.30 0.27 3.01
CA GLN A 342 -8.44 -0.31 2.27
C GLN A 342 -8.88 -1.60 2.95
N VAL A 343 -9.91 -1.48 3.77
CA VAL A 343 -10.41 -2.55 4.64
C VAL A 343 -10.97 -3.74 3.87
N LYS A 344 -11.44 -3.55 2.64
CA LYS A 344 -12.00 -4.62 1.79
C LYS A 344 -11.46 -4.56 0.36
N TYR A 345 -10.89 -5.67 -0.11
CA TYR A 345 -10.59 -5.90 -1.52
C TYR A 345 -11.51 -7.03 -2.01
N GLU A 346 -12.39 -6.71 -2.96
CA GLU A 346 -13.46 -7.62 -3.39
C GLU A 346 -14.36 -8.06 -2.21
N SER A 347 -14.51 -9.36 -1.94
CA SER A 347 -15.30 -9.91 -0.84
C SER A 347 -14.53 -10.11 0.47
N TYR A 348 -13.27 -9.65 0.58
CA TYR A 348 -12.37 -10.02 1.68
C TYR A 348 -11.86 -8.82 2.50
N GLU A 349 -11.97 -8.93 3.82
CA GLU A 349 -11.57 -7.90 4.78
C GLU A 349 -10.22 -8.19 5.44
N ALA A 350 -9.31 -7.21 5.49
CA ALA A 350 -8.04 -7.35 6.20
C ALA A 350 -8.13 -6.87 7.65
N MET A 351 -8.74 -5.70 7.87
CA MET A 351 -9.03 -5.15 9.19
C MET A 351 -10.51 -4.88 9.38
N LYS A 352 -11.07 -5.25 10.53
CA LYS A 352 -12.45 -4.97 10.90
C LYS A 352 -12.51 -3.82 11.88
N TYR A 353 -13.51 -2.96 11.73
CA TYR A 353 -13.77 -1.82 12.58
C TYR A 353 -15.23 -1.81 13.00
N ALA A 354 -15.51 -1.61 14.29
CA ALA A 354 -16.86 -1.39 14.77
C ALA A 354 -16.90 -0.26 15.80
N PHE A 355 -17.93 0.57 15.70
CA PHE A 355 -18.28 1.62 16.66
C PHE A 355 -19.76 1.47 17.02
N ALA A 356 -20.07 1.57 18.30
CA ALA A 356 -21.44 1.65 18.79
C ALA A 356 -21.54 2.79 19.82
N ALA A 357 -22.57 3.62 19.70
CA ALA A 357 -22.87 4.70 20.63
C ALA A 357 -24.13 4.37 21.44
N TYR A 358 -24.13 4.77 22.71
CA TYR A 358 -25.23 4.57 23.65
C TYR A 358 -25.50 5.88 24.38
N GLY A 359 -26.74 6.16 24.73
CA GLY A 359 -27.14 7.43 25.34
C GLY A 359 -28.26 7.24 26.34
N ALA A 360 -28.22 7.99 27.45
CA ALA A 360 -29.28 8.03 28.44
C ALA A 360 -30.61 8.49 27.82
N GLU A 361 -31.72 7.95 28.32
CA GLU A 361 -33.07 8.39 27.93
C GLU A 361 -33.26 9.89 28.19
N ASP A 362 -34.18 10.53 27.46
CA ASP A 362 -34.51 11.97 27.55
C ASP A 362 -33.41 12.94 27.09
N HIS A 363 -32.27 12.46 26.58
CA HIS A 363 -31.22 13.28 25.97
C HIS A 363 -31.17 13.13 24.45
N THR A 364 -30.76 14.19 23.76
CA THR A 364 -30.44 14.16 22.32
C THR A 364 -28.92 14.22 22.15
N PHE A 365 -28.37 13.39 21.28
CA PHE A 365 -26.94 13.30 21.04
C PHE A 365 -26.60 13.56 19.59
N TYR A 366 -25.52 14.30 19.38
CA TYR A 366 -24.84 14.42 18.10
C TYR A 366 -23.65 13.48 18.06
N ILE A 367 -23.57 12.70 16.99
CA ILE A 367 -22.47 11.78 16.74
C ILE A 367 -21.57 12.44 15.71
N ASP A 368 -20.39 12.82 16.15
CA ASP A 368 -19.38 13.42 15.29
C ASP A 368 -18.34 12.39 14.88
N LYS A 369 -17.83 12.54 13.66
CA LYS A 369 -16.72 11.77 13.12
C LYS A 369 -15.62 12.71 12.63
N GLY A 370 -14.38 12.39 12.99
CA GLY A 370 -13.18 13.11 12.60
C GLY A 370 -12.79 12.85 11.16
N GLU A 371 -12.41 13.92 10.47
CA GLU A 371 -11.73 13.86 9.17
C GLU A 371 -10.38 14.54 9.32
N SER A 372 -9.32 13.91 8.79
CA SER A 372 -7.97 14.46 8.80
C SER A 372 -7.98 15.87 8.22
N THR A 373 -7.24 16.78 8.87
CA THR A 373 -7.13 18.17 8.41
C THR A 373 -6.25 18.33 7.18
N LEU A 374 -5.61 17.25 6.70
CA LEU A 374 -4.65 17.26 5.59
C LEU A 374 -5.17 16.48 4.37
N TRP A 375 -4.80 16.98 3.18
CA TRP A 375 -5.02 16.37 1.87
C TRP A 375 -6.47 15.93 1.60
N ASN A 376 -7.39 16.89 1.44
CA ASN A 376 -8.77 16.60 1.01
C ASN A 376 -9.53 15.57 1.90
N ALA A 377 -9.46 15.74 3.23
CA ALA A 377 -10.38 15.13 4.21
C ALA A 377 -10.42 13.58 4.22
N TYR A 378 -9.27 12.92 4.36
CA TYR A 378 -9.28 11.48 4.64
C TYR A 378 -10.00 11.20 5.96
N LYS A 379 -10.91 10.23 5.94
CA LYS A 379 -11.68 9.86 7.13
C LYS A 379 -10.74 9.29 8.19
N ALA A 380 -10.92 9.70 9.44
CA ALA A 380 -10.32 9.04 10.60
C ALA A 380 -11.43 8.32 11.37
N SER A 381 -11.12 7.20 12.02
CA SER A 381 -12.08 6.48 12.89
C SER A 381 -12.14 7.09 14.29
N TYR A 382 -12.29 8.40 14.35
CA TYR A 382 -12.29 9.20 15.57
C TYR A 382 -13.71 9.70 15.80
N PHE A 383 -14.34 9.26 16.88
CA PHE A 383 -15.74 9.54 17.19
C PHE A 383 -15.84 10.43 18.42
N LYS A 384 -16.82 11.33 18.41
CA LYS A 384 -17.17 12.14 19.57
C LYS A 384 -18.69 12.16 19.72
N ILE A 385 -19.17 11.82 20.91
CA ILE A 385 -20.58 11.90 21.27
C ILE A 385 -20.75 13.13 22.14
N ARG A 386 -21.59 14.06 21.69
CA ARG A 386 -21.88 15.30 22.39
C ARG A 386 -23.40 15.47 22.49
N GLU A 387 -23.83 16.25 23.46
CA GLU A 387 -25.24 16.58 23.67
C GLU A 387 -25.60 17.83 22.88
#